data_AF-A0A396FKH6-F1
#
_entry.id   AF-A0A396FKH6-F1
#
_cell.length_a   1.000
_cell.length_b   1.000
_cell.length_c   1.000
_cell.angle_alpha   90.00
_cell.angle_beta   90.00
_cell.angle_gamma   90.00
#
_symmetry.space_group_name_H-M   'P 1'
#
loop_
_entity.id
_entity.type
_entity.pdbx_description
1 polymer ?
#
loop_
_entity_poly.entity_id
_entity_poly.type
_entity_poly.pdbx_seq_one_letter_code
_entity_poly.pdbx_strand_id
1 'polypeptide(L)'
;MSKEAIEQKEVIVGKLKDSGCRITKQRLILLDVILEGECGSCKEIYYRASKIDRSIGTATVYRMINTLEEIGAIDRKNMYRVQVS
;
A
#
# COMPACT_ATOMS: atom_id res chain seq x y z
N MET A 1 -7.81 2.00 -12.84
CA MET A 1 -6.58 1.21 -12.70
C MET A 1 -6.28 0.48 -14.02
N SER A 2 -5.00 0.34 -14.39
CA SER A 2 -4.60 -0.46 -15.55
C SER A 2 -4.81 -1.96 -15.29
N LYS A 3 -4.81 -2.77 -16.35
CA LYS A 3 -4.89 -4.24 -16.23
C LYS A 3 -3.77 -4.81 -15.35
N GLU A 4 -2.55 -4.30 -15.52
CA GLU A 4 -1.38 -4.68 -14.72
C GLU A 4 -1.56 -4.38 -13.23
N ALA A 5 -2.10 -3.21 -12.88
CA ALA A 5 -2.35 -2.85 -11.48
C ALA A 5 -3.41 -3.75 -10.82
N ILE A 6 -4.39 -4.24 -11.59
CA ILE A 6 -5.40 -5.19 -11.11
C ILE A 6 -4.75 -6.54 -10.81
N GLU A 7 -3.94 -7.07 -11.72
CA GLU A 7 -3.21 -8.34 -11.54
C GLU A 7 -2.24 -8.26 -10.34
N GLN A 8 -1.51 -7.14 -10.20
CA GLN A 8 -0.66 -6.89 -9.03
C GLN A 8 -1.45 -6.88 -7.72
N LYS A 9 -2.62 -6.23 -7.70
CA LYS A 9 -3.50 -6.20 -6.53
C LYS A 9 -3.93 -7.60 -6.13
N GLU A 10 -4.34 -8.44 -7.08
CA GLU A 10 -4.77 -9.81 -6.83
C GLU A 10 -3.63 -10.65 -6.23
N VAL A 11 -2.42 -10.53 -6.77
CA VAL A 11 -1.23 -11.20 -6.24
C VAL A 11 -0.94 -10.78 -4.79
N ILE A 12 -0.98 -9.48 -4.50
CA ILE A 12 -0.72 -8.98 -3.13
C ILE A 12 -1.82 -9.43 -2.16
N VAL A 13 -3.08 -9.44 -2.59
CA VAL A 13 -4.19 -9.97 -1.78
C VAL A 13 -4.01 -11.46 -1.50
N GLY A 14 -3.53 -12.24 -2.47
CA GLY A 14 -3.15 -13.65 -2.28
C GLY A 14 -2.10 -13.80 -1.17
N LYS A 15 -0.96 -13.10 -1.29
CA LYS A 15 0.11 -13.12 -0.27
C LYS A 15 -0.38 -12.73 1.13
N LEU A 16 -1.25 -11.72 1.23
CA LEU A 16 -1.86 -11.33 2.50
C LEU A 16 -2.72 -12.46 3.09
N LYS A 17 -3.52 -13.16 2.26
CA LYS A 17 -4.30 -14.30 2.75
C LYS A 17 -3.39 -15.43 3.23
N ASP A 18 -2.36 -15.76 2.46
CA ASP A 18 -1.41 -16.83 2.77
C ASP A 18 -0.62 -16.53 4.05
N SER A 19 -0.39 -15.24 4.36
CA SER A 19 0.24 -14.80 5.61
C SER A 19 -0.74 -14.71 6.81
N GLY A 20 -1.96 -15.25 6.70
CA GLY A 20 -2.99 -15.23 7.75
C GLY A 20 -3.64 -13.85 7.97
N CYS A 21 -3.40 -12.90 7.07
CA CYS A 21 -3.86 -11.54 7.19
C CYS A 21 -5.31 -11.39 6.71
N ARG A 22 -6.19 -10.78 7.52
CA ARG A 22 -7.58 -10.49 7.13
C ARG A 22 -7.64 -9.44 6.02
N ILE A 23 -8.46 -9.65 4.99
CA ILE A 23 -8.65 -8.67 3.92
C ILE A 23 -9.78 -7.71 4.31
N THR A 24 -9.41 -6.60 4.97
CA THR A 24 -10.36 -5.56 5.38
C THR A 24 -10.56 -4.52 4.28
N LYS A 25 -11.66 -3.76 4.36
CA LYS A 25 -11.94 -2.66 3.43
C LYS A 25 -10.81 -1.62 3.41
N GLN A 26 -10.25 -1.26 4.57
CA GLN A 26 -9.12 -0.32 4.66
C GLN A 26 -7.88 -0.83 3.91
N ARG A 27 -7.58 -2.13 3.97
CA ARG A 27 -6.45 -2.72 3.25
C ARG A 27 -6.64 -2.64 1.74
N LEU A 28 -7.87 -2.90 1.26
CA LEU A 28 -8.19 -2.78 -0.16
C LEU A 28 -8.03 -1.34 -0.64
N ILE A 29 -8.53 -0.36 0.11
CA ILE A 29 -8.39 1.07 -0.21
C ILE A 29 -6.91 1.47 -0.25
N LEU A 30 -6.11 1.03 0.73
CA LEU A 30 -4.67 1.34 0.76
C LEU A 30 -3.93 0.71 -0.42
N LEU A 31 -4.28 -0.53 -0.81
CA LEU A 31 -3.70 -1.15 -2.01
C LEU A 31 -4.05 -0.38 -3.27
N ASP A 32 -5.31 0.06 -3.42
CA ASP A 32 -5.73 0.88 -4.56
C ASP A 32 -4.92 2.18 -4.65
N VAL A 33 -4.81 2.90 -3.53
CA VAL A 33 -4.03 4.15 -3.46
C VAL A 33 -2.55 3.93 -3.78
N ILE A 34 -1.95 2.85 -3.28
CA ILE A 34 -0.53 2.53 -3.53
C ILE A 34 -0.29 2.17 -5.00
N LEU A 35 -1.16 1.34 -5.58
CA LEU A 35 -1.02 0.82 -6.95
C LEU A 35 -1.42 1.82 -8.03
N GLU A 36 -2.13 2.90 -7.68
CA GLU A 36 -2.32 4.04 -8.59
C GLU A 36 -1.01 4.78 -8.90
N GLY A 37 0.10 4.49 -8.20
CA GLY A 37 1.45 4.81 -8.65
C GLY A 37 1.91 6.25 -8.40
N GLU A 38 1.11 7.07 -7.72
CA GLU A 38 1.41 8.48 -7.45
C GLU A 38 1.57 8.76 -5.94
N CYS A 39 2.31 7.92 -5.23
CA CYS A 39 2.56 8.14 -3.80
C CYS A 39 4.06 8.03 -3.51
N GLY A 40 4.71 9.19 -3.30
CA GLY A 40 6.13 9.25 -2.95
C GLY A 40 6.40 9.07 -1.45
N SER A 41 5.36 9.03 -0.61
CA SER A 41 5.52 8.93 0.84
C SER A 41 4.29 8.39 1.57
N CYS A 42 4.47 7.88 2.79
CA CYS A 42 3.36 7.49 3.67
C CYS A 42 2.37 8.63 3.94
N LYS A 43 2.84 9.89 3.94
CA LYS A 43 2.00 11.07 4.15
C LYS A 43 1.02 11.26 3.00
N GLU A 44 1.48 11.01 1.77
CA GLU A 44 0.64 11.11 0.58
C GLU A 44 -0.39 9.98 0.52
N ILE A 45 0.03 8.75 0.84
CA ILE A 45 -0.88 7.60 0.96
C ILE A 45 -1.99 7.91 1.97
N TYR A 46 -1.63 8.43 3.16
CA TYR A 46 -2.59 8.85 4.16
C TYR A 46 -3.55 9.93 3.62
N TYR A 47 -3.02 10.97 2.97
CA TYR A 47 -3.83 12.07 2.47
C TYR A 47 -4.84 11.62 1.41
N ARG A 48 -4.48 10.69 0.53
CA ARG A 48 -5.40 10.12 -0.47
C ARG A 48 -6.39 9.15 0.17
N ALA A 49 -5.92 8.21 0.99
CA ALA A 49 -6.77 7.19 1.60
C ALA A 49 -7.80 7.77 2.58
N SER A 50 -7.44 8.79 3.36
CA SER A 50 -8.33 9.43 4.34
C SER A 50 -9.50 10.20 3.69
N LYS A 51 -9.35 10.62 2.42
CA LYS A 51 -10.45 11.20 1.62
C LYS A 51 -11.49 10.15 1.22
N ILE A 52 -11.07 8.90 1.05
CA ILE A 52 -11.94 7.77 0.69
C ILE A 52 -12.58 7.16 1.95
N ASP A 53 -11.78 6.98 3.00
CA ASP A 53 -12.21 6.45 4.29
C ASP A 53 -11.52 7.20 5.45
N ARG A 54 -12.31 8.04 6.13
CA ARG A 54 -11.84 8.89 7.25
C ARG A 54 -11.36 8.10 8.47
N SER A 55 -11.66 6.80 8.55
CA SER A 55 -11.15 5.93 9.63
C SER A 55 -9.68 5.53 9.43
N ILE A 56 -9.11 5.79 8.24
CA ILE A 56 -7.70 5.52 7.95
C ILE A 56 -6.84 6.64 8.53
N GLY A 57 -6.18 6.34 9.65
CA GLY A 57 -5.14 7.18 10.24
C GLY A 57 -3.74 6.86 9.71
N THR A 58 -2.79 7.76 9.99
CA THR A 58 -1.36 7.57 9.67
C THR A 58 -0.79 6.26 10.23
N ALA A 59 -1.14 5.88 11.47
CA ALA A 59 -0.73 4.62 12.07
C ALA A 59 -1.20 3.39 11.27
N THR A 60 -2.39 3.47 10.65
CA THR A 60 -2.92 2.39 9.80
C THR A 60 -2.12 2.28 8.50
N VAL A 61 -1.71 3.41 7.91
CA VAL A 61 -0.81 3.42 6.76
C VAL A 61 0.52 2.77 7.10
N TYR A 62 1.16 3.16 8.20
CA TYR A 62 2.44 2.56 8.61
C TYR A 62 2.34 1.06 8.87
N ARG A 63 1.28 0.61 9.57
CA ARG A 63 1.04 -0.83 9.75
C ARG A 63 0.89 -1.56 8.42
N MET A 64 0.16 -0.98 7.48
CA MET A 64 -0.01 -1.58 6.15
C MET A 64 1.31 -1.68 5.40
N ILE A 65 2.11 -0.61 5.39
CA ILE A 65 3.43 -0.60 4.75
C ILE A 65 4.36 -1.64 5.39
N ASN A 66 4.36 -1.77 6.73
CA ASN A 66 5.12 -2.81 7.42
C ASN A 66 4.67 -4.21 6.98
N THR A 67 3.37 -4.48 6.98
CA THR A 67 2.83 -5.77 6.55
C THR A 67 3.20 -6.08 5.09
N LEU A 68 3.13 -5.10 4.19
CA LEU A 68 3.50 -5.29 2.79
C LEU A 68 5.00 -5.58 2.62
N GLU A 69 5.87 -4.96 3.43
CA GLU A 69 7.29 -5.28 3.41
C GLU A 69 7.58 -6.67 3.99
N GLU A 70 6.94 -7.02 5.12
CA GLU A 70 7.08 -8.33 5.77
C GLU A 70 6.71 -9.50 4.84
N ILE A 71 5.71 -9.33 3.99
CA ILE A 71 5.31 -10.35 2.98
C ILE A 71 6.08 -10.22 1.66
N GLY A 72 7.06 -9.31 1.57
CA GLY A 72 7.86 -9.06 0.36
C GLY A 72 7.03 -8.56 -0.82
N ALA A 73 5.97 -7.79 -0.58
CA ALA A 73 5.18 -7.12 -1.60
C ALA A 73 5.73 -5.74 -1.98
N ILE A 74 6.48 -5.09 -1.09
CA ILE A 74 7.18 -3.83 -1.34
C ILE A 74 8.59 -3.86 -0.73
N ASP A 75 9.48 -3.01 -1.23
CA ASP A 75 10.78 -2.75 -0.63
C ASP A 75 10.91 -1.24 -0.32
N ARG A 76 11.00 -0.88 0.98
CA ARG A 76 11.13 0.52 1.40
C ARG A 76 12.46 1.15 1.00
N LYS A 77 13.49 0.38 0.65
CA LYS A 77 14.81 0.91 0.28
C LYS A 77 14.79 1.71 -1.03
N ASN A 78 13.75 1.57 -1.85
CA ASN A 78 13.54 2.38 -3.05
C ASN A 78 12.71 3.65 -2.82
N MET A 79 12.14 3.87 -1.63
CA MET A 79 11.23 4.99 -1.35
C MET A 79 11.96 6.32 -1.08
N TYR A 80 13.28 6.29 -0.84
CA TYR A 80 14.11 7.46 -0.50
C TYR A 80 15.35 7.58 -1.40
N ARG A 81 15.28 7.21 -2.69
CA ARG A 81 16.39 7.44 -3.62
C ARG A 81 16.55 8.96 -3.85
N VAL A 82 17.45 9.58 -3.09
CA VAL A 82 17.97 10.91 -3.44
C VAL A 82 18.92 10.70 -4.62
N GLN A 83 18.52 11.09 -5.83
CA GLN A 83 19.46 11.27 -6.92
C GLN A 83 20.20 12.59 -6.69
N VAL A 84 21.33 12.52 -5.99
CA VAL A 84 22.35 13.58 -6.08
C VAL A 84 23.30 13.18 -7.20
N SER A 85 23.33 14.01 -8.24
CA SER A 85 24.33 14.00 -9.32
C SER A 85 25.65 14.58 -8.84
#